data_AF-A0AAW7GF55-F1
#
_entry.id   AF-A0AAW7GF55-F1
#
_cell.length_a   1.000
_cell.length_b   1.000
_cell.length_c   1.000
_cell.angle_alpha   90.00
_cell.angle_beta   90.00
_cell.angle_gamma   90.00
#
_symmetry.space_group_name_H-M   'P 1'
#
loop_
_entity.id
_entity.type
_entity.pdbx_description
1 polymer ?
#
loop_
_entity_poly.entity_id
_entity_poly.type
_entity_poly.pdbx_seq_one_letter_code
_entity_poly.pdbx_strand_id
1 'polypeptide(L)' 'MRRMKVKELVAEAFASVAELPPKHALLMREVATRLDATFAALKESLVQLEQERKGKTP' A
#
# COMPACT_ATOMS: atom_id res chain seq x y z
N MET A 1 -9.60 -17.09 -3.17
CA MET A 1 -8.45 -16.16 -3.13
C MET A 1 -7.85 -16.17 -1.74
N ARG A 2 -6.51 -16.18 -1.63
CA ARG A 2 -5.80 -16.10 -0.34
C ARG A 2 -5.99 -14.70 0.25
N ARG A 3 -6.23 -14.59 1.57
CA ARG A 3 -6.18 -13.30 2.27
C ARG A 3 -4.72 -12.89 2.48
N MET A 4 -4.37 -11.67 2.10
CA MET A 4 -3.00 -11.14 2.18
C MET A 4 -3.02 -9.77 2.84
N LYS A 5 -1.99 -9.45 3.62
CA LYS A 5 -1.78 -8.09 4.11
C LYS A 5 -1.38 -7.18 2.96
N VAL A 6 -1.71 -5.89 3.04
CA VAL A 6 -1.42 -4.93 1.96
C VAL A 6 0.07 -4.92 1.59
N LYS A 7 0.98 -5.00 2.58
CA LYS A 7 2.43 -5.09 2.32
C LYS A 7 2.83 -6.34 1.55
N GLU A 8 2.19 -7.48 1.83
CA GLU A 8 2.45 -8.75 1.13
C GLU A 8 1.94 -8.66 -0.32
N LEU A 9 0.75 -8.08 -0.51
CA LEU A 9 0.18 -7.84 -1.83
C LEU A 9 1.05 -6.91 -2.68
N VAL A 10 1.56 -5.82 -2.10
CA VAL A 10 2.48 -4.89 -2.78
C VAL A 10 3.77 -5.59 -3.18
N ALA A 11 4.36 -6.39 -2.27
CA ALA A 11 5.58 -7.13 -2.55
C ALA A 11 5.40 -8.15 -3.69
N GLU A 12 4.30 -8.90 -3.68
CA GLU A 12 3.97 -9.85 -4.74
C GLU A 12 3.70 -9.14 -6.08
N ALA A 13 3.02 -8.00 -6.06
CA ALA A 13 2.81 -7.18 -7.25
C ALA A 13 4.15 -6.74 -7.87
N PHE A 14 5.10 -6.25 -7.06
CA PHE A 14 6.43 -5.91 -7.55
C PHE A 14 7.23 -7.11 -8.05
N ALA A 15 7.15 -8.26 -7.37
CA ALA A 15 7.81 -9.49 -7.81
C ALA A 15 7.29 -9.95 -9.19
N SER A 16 5.98 -9.84 -9.42
CA SER A 16 5.37 -10.24 -10.69
C SER A 16 5.82 -9.42 -11.90
N VAL A 17 6.37 -8.21 -11.70
CA VAL A 17 6.85 -7.33 -12.79
C VAL A 17 7.88 -8.04 -13.68
N ALA A 18 8.72 -8.90 -13.12
CA ALA A 18 9.75 -9.63 -13.86
C ALA A 18 9.19 -10.70 -14.81
N GLU A 19 7.96 -11.15 -14.57
CA GLU A 19 7.29 -12.23 -15.33
C GLU A 19 6.34 -11.68 -16.40
N LEU A 20 6.10 -10.36 -16.42
CA LEU A 20 5.11 -9.72 -17.28
C LEU A 20 5.73 -9.16 -18.58
N PRO A 21 4.98 -9.15 -19.70
CA PRO A 21 5.37 -8.41 -20.89
C PRO A 21 5.55 -6.90 -20.58
N PRO A 22 6.43 -6.17 -21.29
CA PRO A 22 6.84 -4.81 -20.91
C PRO A 22 5.71 -3.83 -20.60
N LYS A 23 4.65 -3.84 -21.43
CA LYS A 23 3.47 -2.97 -21.23
C LYS A 23 2.73 -3.27 -19.92
N HIS A 24 2.59 -4.55 -19.57
CA HIS A 24 1.91 -4.98 -18.36
C HIS A 24 2.82 -4.84 -17.13
N ALA A 25 4.12 -5.05 -17.29
CA ALA A 25 5.13 -4.83 -16.26
C ALA A 25 5.13 -3.36 -15.78
N LEU A 26 5.04 -2.41 -16.71
CA LEU A 26 4.92 -0.98 -16.39
C LEU A 26 3.64 -0.68 -15.59
N LEU A 27 2.49 -1.14 -16.09
CA LEU A 27 1.21 -0.95 -15.41
C LEU A 27 1.22 -1.56 -14.00
N MET A 28 1.73 -2.78 -13.84
CA MET A 28 1.82 -3.44 -12.54
C MET A 28 2.71 -2.67 -11.56
N ARG A 29 3.86 -2.17 -12.03
CA ARG A 29 4.75 -1.32 -11.23
C ARG A 29 4.05 -0.05 -10.77
N GLU A 30 3.28 0.60 -11.64
CA GLU A 30 2.52 1.80 -11.28
C GLU A 30 1.42 1.50 -10.25
N VAL A 31 0.69 0.40 -10.43
CA VAL A 31 -0.34 -0.06 -9.49
C VAL A 31 0.26 -0.36 -8.12
N ALA A 32 1.35 -1.13 -8.07
CA ALA A 32 2.04 -1.48 -6.84
C ALA A 32 2.55 -0.23 -6.10
N THR A 33 3.16 0.71 -6.83
CA THR A 33 3.65 1.98 -6.28
C THR A 33 2.51 2.82 -5.69
N ARG A 34 1.40 2.99 -6.42
CA ARG A 34 0.26 3.78 -5.93
C ARG A 34 -0.38 3.14 -4.70
N LEU A 35 -0.53 1.82 -4.69
CA LEU A 35 -1.08 1.10 -3.55
C LEU A 35 -0.22 1.27 -2.30
N ASP A 36 1.11 1.17 -2.43
CA ASP A 36 2.03 1.36 -1.31
C ASP A 36 1.97 2.79 -0.76
N ALA A 37 1.99 3.79 -1.64
CA ALA A 37 1.89 5.20 -1.27
C ALA A 37 0.56 5.52 -0.56
N THR A 38 -0.57 5.03 -1.09
CA THR A 38 -1.88 5.22 -0.45
C THR A 38 -1.95 4.52 0.90
N PHE A 39 -1.38 3.32 1.03
CA PHE A 39 -1.35 2.62 2.31
C PHE A 39 -0.45 3.31 3.34
N ALA A 40 0.67 3.90 2.92
CA ALA A 40 1.51 4.74 3.77
C ALA A 40 0.73 5.95 4.29
N ALA A 41 0.11 6.73 3.38
CA ALA A 41 -0.69 7.89 3.73
C ALA A 41 -1.85 7.54 4.68
N LEU A 42 -2.57 6.43 4.43
CA LEU A 42 -3.63 5.99 5.31
C LEU A 42 -3.13 5.66 6.73
N LYS A 43 -2.00 4.97 6.86
CA LYS A 43 -1.41 4.70 8.19
C LYS A 43 -1.05 5.99 8.90
N GLU A 44 -0.47 6.96 8.19
CA GLU A 44 -0.15 8.26 8.77
C GLU A 44 -1.41 8.99 9.25
N SER A 45 -2.48 9.01 8.44
CA SER A 45 -3.76 9.59 8.85
C SER A 45 -4.39 8.88 10.06
N LEU A 46 -4.28 7.55 10.15
CA LEU A 46 -4.75 6.80 11.31
C LEU A 46 -3.94 7.13 12.57
N VAL A 47 -2.62 7.24 12.45
CA VAL A 47 -1.76 7.66 13.55
C VAL A 47 -2.13 9.08 14.01
N GLN A 48 -2.33 10.02 13.08
CA GLN A 48 -2.77 11.38 13.38
C GLN A 48 -4.12 11.37 14.12
N LEU A 49 -5.09 10.60 13.63
CA LEU A 49 -6.41 10.47 14.26
C LEU A 49 -6.32 9.92 15.70
N GLU A 50 -5.42 8.97 15.95
CA GLU A 50 -5.17 8.46 17.31
C GLU A 50 -4.57 9.51 18.24
N GLN A 51 -3.66 10.35 17.73
CA GLN A 51 -3.09 11.45 18.51
C GLN A 51 -4.13 12.53 18.83
N GLU A 52 -4.96 12.91 17.85
CA GLU A 52 -6.06 13.87 18.08
C GLU A 52 -7.05 13.38 19.14
N ARG A 53 -7.35 12.07 19.15
CA ARG A 53 -8.22 11.47 20.17
C ARG A 53 -7.58 11.49 21.56
N LYS A 54 -6.26 11.29 21.66
CA LYS A 54 -5.53 11.34 22.93
C LYS A 54 -5.33 12.76 23.45
N GLY A 55 -5.19 13.75 22.57
CA GLY A 55 -5.07 15.17 22.95
C GLY A 55 -6.40 15.82 23.40
N LYS A 56 -7.53 15.11 23.26
CA LYS A 56 -8.89 15.62 23.57
C LYS A 56 -9.45 15.16 24.92
N THR A 57 -8.68 14.44 25.75
CA THR A 57 -9.08 14.18 27.14
C THR A 57 -8.99 15.48 27.96
N PRO A 58 -10.09 15.92 28.61
CA PRO A 58 -10.09 17.10 29.48
C PRO A 58 -9.21 16.92 30.72
#